data_AF-A0A432RJ63-F1
#
_entry.id   AF-A0A432RJ63-F1
#
_cell.length_a   1.000
_cell.length_b   1.000
_cell.length_c   1.000
_cell.angle_alpha   90.00
_cell.angle_beta   90.00
_cell.angle_gamma   90.00
#
_symmetry.space_group_name_H-M   'P 1'
#
loop_
_entity.id
_entity.type
_entity.pdbx_description
1 polymer ?
#
loop_
_entity_poly.entity_id
_entity_poly.type
_entity_poly.pdbx_seq_one_letter_code
_entity_poly.pdbx_strand_id
1 'polypeptide(L)' 'MQFVGYPMDLKKGFPPDTKEAIKMVRKGGVIIWHDYGLWKGVTRALEEIERKDNMGLRNIAGTSLVYWRKS' A
#
# COMPACT_ATOMS: atom_id res chain seq x y z
N MET A 1 -2.82 7.73 -12.94
CA MET A 1 -2.70 6.28 -12.67
C MET A 1 -1.25 5.93 -12.91
N GLN A 2 -0.46 5.73 -11.85
CA GLN A 2 0.97 5.44 -11.99
C GLN A 2 1.16 3.96 -11.63
N PHE A 3 1.48 3.16 -12.64
CA PHE A 3 1.81 1.76 -12.50
C PHE A 3 3.27 1.66 -12.05
N VAL A 4 3.52 1.04 -10.91
CA VAL A 4 4.88 0.67 -10.52
C VAL A 4 4.87 -0.80 -10.11
N GLY A 5 5.12 -1.67 -11.09
CA GLY A 5 5.36 -3.09 -10.86
C GLY A 5 6.86 -3.35 -10.87
N TYR A 6 7.49 -3.35 -9.70
CA TYR A 6 8.82 -3.93 -9.53
C TYR A 6 8.68 -5.37 -9.02
N PRO A 7 9.55 -6.32 -9.44
CA PRO A 7 9.64 -7.62 -8.81
C PRO A 7 9.97 -7.40 -7.33
N MET A 8 9.01 -7.76 -6.46
CA MET A 8 9.07 -7.50 -5.02
C MET A 8 10.09 -8.45 -4.39
N ASP A 9 11.35 -8.00 -4.30
CA ASP A 9 12.42 -8.72 -3.62
C ASP A 9 12.15 -8.75 -2.10
N LEU A 10 11.74 -9.92 -1.61
CA LEU A 10 11.30 -10.17 -0.21
C LEU A 10 12.35 -9.82 0.86
N LYS A 11 13.60 -9.50 0.48
CA LYS A 11 14.68 -9.11 1.39
C LYS A 11 14.79 -7.60 1.63
N LYS A 12 14.16 -6.77 0.80
CA LYS A 12 14.10 -5.33 1.00
C LYS A 12 12.66 -5.01 1.41
N GLY A 13 12.49 -4.23 2.48
CA GLY A 13 11.17 -3.81 2.93
C GLY A 13 10.41 -2.99 1.86
N PHE A 14 9.36 -2.31 2.31
CA PHE A 14 8.43 -1.52 1.49
C PHE A 14 9.03 -0.91 0.20
N PRO A 15 8.39 -1.09 -0.99
CA PRO A 15 8.85 -0.45 -2.21
C PRO A 15 8.90 1.08 -1.99
N PRO A 16 10.01 1.74 -2.38
CA PRO A 16 10.18 3.19 -2.22
C PRO A 16 8.98 3.98 -2.78
N ASP A 17 8.31 3.43 -3.79
CA ASP A 17 7.12 3.98 -4.44
C ASP A 17 6.00 4.33 -3.46
N THR A 18 5.77 3.52 -2.42
CA THR A 18 4.67 3.80 -1.47
C THR A 18 4.99 4.97 -0.54
N LYS A 19 6.23 5.07 -0.04
CA LYS A 19 6.62 6.21 0.80
C LYS A 19 6.53 7.52 0.04
N GLU A 20 6.99 7.52 -1.22
CA GLU A 20 6.88 8.70 -2.08
C GLU A 20 5.43 8.98 -2.46
N ALA A 21 4.61 7.97 -2.77
CA ALA A 21 3.19 8.16 -3.04
C ALA A 21 2.45 8.80 -1.86
N ILE A 22 2.74 8.38 -0.61
CA ILE A 22 2.15 8.96 0.60
C ILE A 22 2.51 10.45 0.76
N LYS A 23 3.77 10.82 0.44
CA LYS A 23 4.22 12.22 0.44
C LYS A 23 3.53 13.05 -0.64
N MET A 24 3.36 12.48 -1.84
CA MET A 24 2.77 13.18 -2.99
C MET A 24 1.25 13.33 -2.89
N VAL A 25 0.55 12.43 -2.21
CA VAL A 25 -0.91 12.47 -2.15
C VAL A 25 -1.38 13.72 -1.38
N ARG A 26 -2.28 14.48 -2.00
CA ARG A 26 -2.89 15.69 -1.41
C ARG A 26 -3.98 15.28 -0.42
N LYS A 27 -4.40 16.21 0.44
CA LYS A 27 -5.55 16.02 1.33
C LYS A 27 -6.79 15.61 0.51
N GLY A 28 -7.48 14.58 0.96
CA GLY A 28 -8.61 13.95 0.26
C GLY A 28 -8.23 12.96 -0.84
N GLY A 29 -6.95 12.88 -1.22
CA GLY A 29 -6.45 11.92 -2.20
C GLY A 29 -6.44 10.47 -1.69
N VAL A 30 -6.44 9.53 -2.64
CA VAL A 30 -6.53 8.09 -2.37
C VAL A 30 -5.36 7.35 -3.00
N ILE A 31 -4.76 6.43 -2.25
CA ILE A 31 -3.80 5.44 -2.74
C ILE A 31 -4.50 4.08 -2.72
N ILE A 32 -4.33 3.28 -3.78
CA ILE A 32 -4.88 1.93 -3.89
C ILE A 32 -3.74 0.97 -4.24
N TRP A 33 -3.60 -0.10 -3.45
CA TRP A 33 -2.72 -1.23 -3.72
C TRP A 33 -3.57 -2.42 -4.18
N HIS A 34 -3.14 -3.12 -5.24
CA HIS A 34 -3.96 -4.15 -5.88
C HIS A 34 -3.57 -5.60 -5.59
N ASP A 35 -2.46 -5.82 -4.90
CA ASP A 35 -1.88 -7.15 -4.64
C ASP A 35 -2.08 -7.65 -3.20
N TYR A 36 -3.00 -7.04 -2.45
CA TYR A 36 -3.26 -7.44 -1.07
C TYR A 36 -3.86 -8.85 -1.00
N GLY A 37 -3.30 -9.72 -0.17
CA GLY A 37 -3.69 -11.12 -0.05
C GLY A 37 -3.17 -12.04 -1.17
N LEU A 38 -2.67 -11.47 -2.27
CA LEU A 38 -2.08 -12.23 -3.39
C LEU A 38 -0.57 -12.44 -3.20
N TRP A 39 0.14 -11.38 -2.80
CA TRP A 39 1.59 -11.41 -2.63
C TRP A 39 1.96 -11.25 -1.16
N LYS A 40 2.55 -12.30 -0.56
CA LYS A 40 2.95 -12.29 0.86
C LYS A 40 3.82 -11.08 1.24
N GLY A 41 4.70 -10.64 0.34
CA GLY A 41 5.54 -9.46 0.55
C GLY A 41 4.73 -8.16 0.64
N VAL A 42 3.77 -7.97 -0.25
CA VAL A 42 2.89 -6.78 -0.28
C VAL A 42 1.96 -6.76 0.93
N THR A 43 1.32 -7.90 1.24
CA THR A 43 0.44 -8.03 2.40
C THR A 43 1.16 -7.68 3.69
N ARG A 44 2.33 -8.29 3.93
CA ARG A 44 3.13 -8.04 5.14
C ARG A 44 3.56 -6.58 5.24
N ALA A 45 3.99 -5.99 4.13
CA ALA A 45 4.38 -4.59 4.10
C ALA A 45 3.22 -3.69 4.55
N LEU A 46 2.03 -3.85 3.94
CA LEU A 46 0.84 -3.05 4.26
C LEU A 46 0.41 -3.22 5.73
N GLU A 47 0.43 -4.45 6.26
CA GLU A 47 0.14 -4.72 7.68
C GLU A 47 1.16 -4.08 8.63
N GLU A 48 2.45 -4.04 8.25
CA GLU A 48 3.48 -3.36 9.03
C GLU A 48 3.28 -1.85 9.07
N ILE A 49 2.85 -1.22 7.97
CA ILE A 49 2.49 0.21 7.97
C ILE A 49 1.27 0.45 8.84
N GLU A 50 0.20 -0.32 8.65
CA GLU A 50 -1.02 -0.10 9.43
C GLU A 50 -0.74 -0.23 10.93
N ARG A 51 0.09 -1.21 11.32
CA ARG A 51 0.50 -1.39 12.71
C ARG A 51 1.40 -0.26 13.24
N LYS A 52 2.28 0.32 12.42
CA LYS A 52 3.23 1.37 12.86
C LYS A 52 2.62 2.76 12.85
N ASP A 53 1.94 3.08 11.75
CA ASP A 53 1.51 4.44 11.42
C ASP A 53 0.00 4.63 11.63
N ASN A 54 -0.76 3.55 11.89
CA ASN A 54 -2.21 3.55 12.09
C ASN A 54 -2.95 4.38 11.04
N MET A 55 -2.57 4.17 9.78
CA MET A 55 -3.01 4.99 8.65
C MET A 55 -4.51 4.85 8.35
N GLY A 56 -5.14 3.77 8.81
CA GLY A 56 -6.53 3.44 8.52
C GLY A 56 -6.68 2.82 7.13
N LEU A 57 -5.76 1.92 6.77
CA LEU A 57 -5.85 1.11 5.56
C LEU A 57 -7.17 0.31 5.57
N ARG A 58 -7.85 0.25 4.42
CA ARG A 58 -9.12 -0.48 4.27
C ARG A 58 -9.04 -1.46 3.11
N ASN A 59 -9.28 -2.74 3.40
CA ASN A 59 -9.46 -3.75 2.37
C ASN A 59 -10.87 -3.64 1.76
N ILE A 60 -10.94 -3.77 0.44
CA ILE A 60 -12.21 -3.90 -0.27
C ILE A 60 -12.56 -5.40 -0.29
N ALA A 61 -13.56 -5.77 0.49
CA ALA A 61 -13.97 -7.16 0.66
C ALA A 61 -14.26 -7.84 -0.69
N GLY A 62 -13.81 -9.10 -0.82
CA GLY A 62 -13.94 -9.86 -2.07
C GLY A 62 -12.93 -9.48 -3.15
N THR A 63 -11.97 -8.60 -2.85
CA THR A 63 -10.91 -8.20 -3.80
C THR A 63 -9.53 -8.22 -3.15
N SER A 64 -8.50 -8.21 -3.99
CA SER A 64 -7.11 -7.99 -3.56
C SER A 64 -6.76 -6.50 -3.40
N LEU A 65 -7.76 -5.62 -3.35
CA LEU A 65 -7.54 -4.18 -3.23
C LEU A 65 -7.52 -3.74 -1.77
N VAL A 66 -6.53 -2.93 -1.42
CA VAL A 66 -6.50 -2.13 -0.20
C VAL A 66 -6.35 -0.68 -0.59
N TYR A 67 -7.05 0.21 0.09
CA TYR A 67 -6.92 1.63 -0.13
C TYR A 67 -6.65 2.41 1.16
N TRP A 68 -6.06 3.58 0.97
CA TRP A 68 -5.88 4.59 1.99
C TRP A 68 -6.33 5.93 1.47
N ARG A 69 -7.02 6.70 2.32
CA ARG A 69 -7.41 8.08 2.01
C ARG A 69 -6.72 9.02 2.98
N LYS A 70 -6.01 10.02 2.46
CA LYS A 70 -5.37 11.05 3.28
C LYS A 70 -6.42 12.02 3.79
N SER A 71 -6.62 12.03 5.11
CA SER A 71 -7.53 12.95 5.81
C SER A 71 -7.00 14.37 5.89
#